data_AF-V4NXS6-F1
#
_entry.id   AF-V4NXS6-F1
#
_cell.length_a   1.000
_cell.length_b   1.000
_cell.length_c   1.000
_cell.angle_alpha   90.00
_cell.angle_beta   90.00
_cell.angle_gamma   90.00
#
_symmetry.space_group_name_H-M   'P 1'
#
loop_
_entity.id
_entity.type
_entity.pdbx_description
1 polymer ?
#
loop_
_entity_poly.entity_id
_entity_poly.type
_entity_poly.pdbx_seq_one_letter_code
_entity_poly.pdbx_strand_id
1 'polypeptide(L)'
;MAETSIPGTDASYHLPAFYELWGRWGPAEDRAFWLRAADVSRDFFDKVSDPKTGLAPDRSEFDGTPAMGWDSKPSTFAYYSWRTASNWSVDYSWWGKDARAKTRSDRIQAFLYGQGISTFADRYTLDGQPLPDRHSTGMVAATAVGSLTATPGEVSDAFLKELWNTPAPAGEQRYFDGLVYLMSLMHLSGEFRIIEATTERKD
;
A
#
# COMPACT_ATOMS: atom_id res chain seq x y z
N MET A 1 -23.27 1.05 7.72
CA MET A 1 -23.56 -0.33 7.29
C MET A 1 -22.28 -0.87 6.69
N ALA A 2 -21.86 -2.09 7.04
CA ALA A 2 -20.76 -2.72 6.31
C ALA A 2 -21.19 -2.88 4.85
N GLU A 3 -20.38 -2.39 3.92
CA GLU A 3 -20.63 -2.40 2.48
C GLU A 3 -20.50 -3.83 1.94
N THR A 4 -21.43 -4.70 2.34
CA THR A 4 -21.46 -6.14 2.01
C THR A 4 -22.31 -6.44 0.78
N SER A 5 -23.05 -5.44 0.29
CA SER A 5 -23.94 -5.56 -0.87
C SER A 5 -23.27 -5.25 -2.20
N ILE A 6 -22.02 -4.77 -2.20
CA ILE A 6 -21.23 -4.53 -3.41
C ILE A 6 -20.15 -5.62 -3.43
N PRO A 7 -20.21 -6.59 -4.36
CA PRO A 7 -19.14 -7.57 -4.50
C PRO A 7 -17.82 -6.86 -4.83
N GLY A 8 -16.72 -7.35 -4.26
CA GLY A 8 -15.38 -6.82 -4.46
C GLY A 8 -14.62 -6.47 -3.17
N THR A 9 -13.44 -5.89 -3.35
CA THR A 9 -12.47 -5.50 -2.32
C THR A 9 -11.68 -4.26 -2.78
N ASP A 10 -10.78 -3.79 -1.93
CA ASP A 10 -9.83 -2.70 -2.19
C ASP A 10 -8.44 -3.18 -1.77
N ALA A 11 -7.48 -3.18 -2.68
CA ALA A 11 -6.12 -3.66 -2.43
C ALA A 11 -5.44 -2.92 -1.25
N SER A 12 -5.79 -1.65 -1.03
CA SER A 12 -5.29 -0.85 0.09
C SER A 12 -5.82 -1.29 1.46
N TYR A 13 -6.83 -2.16 1.51
CA TYR A 13 -7.37 -2.75 2.74
C TYR A 13 -6.78 -4.13 3.05
N HIS A 14 -6.06 -4.73 2.12
CA HIS A 14 -5.31 -5.95 2.37
C HIS A 14 -4.09 -5.63 3.24
N LEU A 15 -4.11 -6.14 4.48
CA LEU A 15 -3.10 -5.87 5.52
C LEU A 15 -2.51 -7.18 6.07
N PRO A 16 -1.84 -8.01 5.23
CA PRO A 16 -1.30 -9.30 5.67
C PRO A 16 -0.34 -9.17 6.85
N ALA A 17 0.37 -8.04 6.97
CA ALA A 17 1.21 -7.73 8.12
C ALA A 17 0.44 -7.81 9.45
N PHE A 18 -0.80 -7.32 9.48
CA PHE A 18 -1.67 -7.30 10.66
C PHE A 18 -2.44 -8.61 10.81
N TYR A 19 -2.83 -9.26 9.71
CA TYR A 19 -3.49 -10.56 9.75
C TYR A 19 -2.59 -11.62 10.39
N GLU A 20 -1.28 -11.53 10.18
CA GLU A 20 -0.28 -12.35 10.89
C GLU A 20 -0.25 -12.10 12.41
N LEU A 21 -0.52 -10.89 12.88
CA LEU A 21 -0.67 -10.61 14.32
C LEU A 21 -1.95 -11.23 14.87
N TRP A 22 -3.06 -11.08 14.15
CA TRP A 22 -4.35 -11.67 14.54
C TRP A 22 -4.31 -13.19 14.51
N GLY A 23 -3.58 -13.79 13.57
CA GLY A 23 -3.31 -15.22 13.50
C GLY A 23 -2.49 -15.76 14.69
N ARG A 24 -1.73 -14.91 15.39
CA ARG A 24 -0.94 -15.29 16.57
C ARG A 24 -1.64 -15.01 17.89
N TRP A 25 -2.28 -13.85 18.00
CA TRP A 25 -2.79 -13.32 19.28
C TRP A 25 -4.31 -13.18 19.34
N GLY A 26 -5.02 -13.36 18.23
CA GLY A 26 -6.49 -13.35 18.20
C GLY A 26 -7.12 -14.58 18.89
N PRO A 27 -8.47 -14.62 18.96
CA PRO A 27 -9.24 -15.77 19.41
C PRO A 27 -8.80 -17.05 18.71
N ALA A 28 -8.64 -18.15 19.46
CA ALA A 28 -8.01 -19.37 18.94
C ALA A 28 -8.77 -19.97 17.75
N GLU A 29 -10.09 -19.87 17.77
CA GLU A 29 -11.01 -20.32 16.72
C GLU A 29 -10.82 -19.56 15.39
N ASP A 30 -10.36 -18.31 15.42
CA ASP A 30 -10.23 -17.44 14.25
C ASP A 30 -8.82 -17.41 13.66
N ARG A 31 -7.81 -17.90 14.40
CA ARG A 31 -6.39 -17.80 13.98
C ARG A 31 -6.13 -18.37 12.60
N ALA A 32 -6.70 -19.55 12.31
CA ALA A 32 -6.53 -20.21 11.03
C ALA A 32 -7.15 -19.39 9.87
N PHE A 33 -8.24 -18.66 10.13
CA PHE A 33 -8.83 -17.75 9.15
C PHE A 33 -7.89 -16.59 8.85
N TRP A 34 -7.33 -15.94 9.88
CA TRP A 34 -6.43 -14.80 9.68
C TRP A 34 -5.13 -15.15 8.99
N LEU A 35 -4.54 -16.31 9.30
CA LEU A 35 -3.35 -16.79 8.59
C LEU A 35 -3.65 -17.06 7.11
N ARG A 36 -4.82 -17.64 6.79
CA ARG A 36 -5.27 -17.79 5.39
C ARG A 36 -5.50 -16.43 4.72
N ALA A 37 -6.09 -15.46 5.42
CA ALA A 37 -6.30 -14.11 4.90
C ALA A 37 -4.97 -13.41 4.55
N ALA A 38 -3.91 -13.64 5.36
CA ALA A 38 -2.58 -13.14 5.07
C ALA A 38 -2.04 -13.72 3.76
N ASP A 39 -2.12 -15.04 3.58
CA ASP A 39 -1.62 -15.71 2.37
C ASP A 39 -2.43 -15.31 1.12
N VAL A 40 -3.77 -15.26 1.22
CA VAL A 40 -4.65 -14.79 0.13
C VAL A 40 -4.34 -13.35 -0.26
N SER A 41 -4.01 -12.49 0.70
CA SER A 41 -3.70 -11.08 0.42
C SER A 41 -2.37 -10.89 -0.31
N ARG A 42 -1.35 -11.71 0.04
CA ARG A 42 -0.08 -11.73 -0.68
C ARG A 42 -0.27 -12.14 -2.14
N ASP A 43 -1.09 -13.16 -2.38
CA ASP A 43 -1.46 -13.58 -3.74
C ASP A 43 -2.32 -12.55 -4.45
N PHE A 44 -3.17 -11.83 -3.73
CA PHE A 44 -4.03 -10.79 -4.29
C PHE A 44 -3.22 -9.62 -4.84
N PHE A 45 -2.17 -9.18 -4.13
CA PHE A 45 -1.30 -8.09 -4.60
C PHE A 45 -0.70 -8.35 -5.98
N ASP A 46 -0.32 -9.60 -6.29
CA ASP A 46 0.19 -9.97 -7.62
C ASP A 46 -0.89 -9.96 -8.70
N LYS A 47 -2.14 -10.31 -8.36
CA LYS A 47 -3.25 -10.33 -9.31
C LYS A 47 -3.73 -8.93 -9.66
N VAL A 48 -3.81 -8.07 -8.65
CA VAL A 48 -4.49 -6.76 -8.73
C VAL A 48 -3.57 -5.64 -9.22
N SER A 49 -2.24 -5.83 -9.13
CA SER A 49 -1.26 -4.83 -9.55
C SER A 49 -0.88 -5.03 -11.02
N ASP A 50 -0.86 -3.94 -11.80
CA ASP A 50 -0.46 -4.00 -13.20
C ASP A 50 0.99 -4.49 -13.35
N PRO A 51 1.27 -5.47 -14.24
CA PRO A 51 2.58 -6.09 -14.33
C PRO A 51 3.66 -5.17 -14.92
N LYS A 52 3.30 -4.04 -15.53
CA LYS A 52 4.25 -3.05 -16.08
C LYS A 52 4.45 -1.89 -15.12
N THR A 53 3.37 -1.30 -14.63
CA THR A 53 3.41 -0.08 -13.80
C THR A 53 3.47 -0.36 -12.31
N GLY A 54 3.05 -1.55 -11.86
CA GLY A 54 2.91 -1.86 -10.43
C GLY A 54 1.73 -1.16 -9.75
N LEU A 55 0.89 -0.43 -10.50
CA LEU A 55 -0.28 0.27 -9.97
C LEU A 55 -1.43 -0.71 -9.70
N ALA A 56 -2.12 -0.53 -8.57
CA ALA A 56 -3.36 -1.23 -8.23
C ALA A 56 -4.55 -0.25 -8.27
N PRO A 57 -5.76 -0.69 -8.64
CA PRO A 57 -6.94 0.17 -8.60
C PRO A 57 -7.42 0.46 -7.17
N ASP A 58 -8.13 1.58 -6.98
CA ASP A 58 -8.84 1.90 -5.73
C ASP A 58 -9.90 0.86 -5.37
N ARG A 59 -10.52 0.21 -6.35
CA ARG A 59 -11.45 -0.89 -6.13
C ARG A 59 -11.24 -2.00 -7.14
N SER A 60 -11.44 -3.23 -6.69
CA SER A 60 -11.24 -4.44 -7.48
C SER A 60 -12.25 -5.50 -7.11
N GLU A 61 -12.61 -6.37 -8.05
CA GLU A 61 -13.28 -7.63 -7.73
C GLU A 61 -12.31 -8.57 -6.99
N PHE A 62 -12.82 -9.63 -6.37
CA PHE A 62 -11.99 -10.58 -5.62
C PHE A 62 -10.99 -11.36 -6.48
N ASP A 63 -11.18 -11.39 -7.80
CA ASP A 63 -10.24 -11.99 -8.75
C ASP A 63 -9.08 -11.04 -9.15
N GLY A 64 -9.13 -9.77 -8.71
CA GLY A 64 -8.14 -8.73 -8.98
C GLY A 64 -8.49 -7.83 -10.16
N THR A 65 -9.59 -8.09 -10.87
CA THR A 65 -10.03 -7.20 -11.95
C THR A 65 -10.50 -5.84 -11.39
N PRO A 66 -10.21 -4.70 -12.04
CA PRO A 66 -10.67 -3.40 -11.56
C PRO A 66 -12.19 -3.33 -11.51
N ALA A 67 -12.74 -2.94 -10.37
CA ALA A 67 -14.20 -2.82 -10.22
C ALA A 67 -14.72 -1.67 -11.09
N MET A 68 -15.93 -1.82 -11.62
CA MET A 68 -16.55 -0.77 -12.43
C MET A 68 -17.13 0.34 -11.54
N GLY A 69 -16.86 1.60 -11.90
CA GLY A 69 -17.47 2.77 -11.31
C GLY A 69 -18.91 2.99 -11.80
N TRP A 70 -19.62 3.91 -11.15
CA TRP A 70 -20.97 4.32 -11.55
C TRP A 70 -21.03 4.95 -12.95
N ASP A 71 -19.90 5.48 -13.42
CA ASP A 71 -19.70 6.02 -14.76
C ASP A 71 -19.36 4.94 -15.80
N SER A 72 -19.45 3.65 -15.44
CA SER A 72 -19.08 2.51 -16.28
C SER A 72 -17.64 2.55 -16.78
N LYS A 73 -16.72 3.12 -15.98
CA LYS A 73 -15.27 3.02 -16.21
C LYS A 73 -14.62 2.11 -15.18
N PRO A 74 -13.54 1.40 -15.54
CA PRO A 74 -12.78 0.63 -14.56
C PRO A 74 -12.16 1.56 -13.52
N SER A 75 -12.08 1.09 -12.27
CA SER A 75 -11.38 1.80 -11.21
C SER A 75 -9.92 2.05 -11.59
N THR A 76 -9.40 3.17 -11.10
CA THR A 76 -8.08 3.71 -11.44
C THR A 76 -7.19 3.68 -10.21
N PHE A 77 -5.89 3.87 -10.38
CA PHE A 77 -5.01 4.15 -9.26
C PHE A 77 -5.26 5.59 -8.79
N ALA A 78 -5.70 5.75 -7.54
CA ALA A 78 -6.09 7.01 -6.93
C ALA A 78 -5.93 6.92 -5.39
N TYR A 79 -6.68 7.74 -4.65
CA TYR A 79 -6.39 8.09 -3.25
C TYR A 79 -6.27 6.87 -2.32
N TYR A 80 -7.08 5.82 -2.49
CA TYR A 80 -7.01 4.65 -1.61
C TYR A 80 -5.79 3.78 -1.92
N SER A 81 -5.59 3.50 -3.22
CA SER A 81 -4.59 2.59 -3.74
C SER A 81 -3.14 3.05 -3.59
N TRP A 82 -2.89 4.33 -3.27
CA TRP A 82 -1.56 4.83 -2.87
C TRP A 82 -0.89 3.94 -1.81
N ARG A 83 -1.67 3.50 -0.82
CA ARG A 83 -1.17 2.75 0.36
C ARG A 83 -0.83 1.28 0.06
N THR A 84 -1.25 0.77 -1.10
CA THR A 84 -1.04 -0.65 -1.46
C THR A 84 0.45 -1.00 -1.43
N ALA A 85 1.30 -0.11 -1.94
CA ALA A 85 2.74 -0.29 -1.94
C ALA A 85 3.33 -0.32 -0.51
N SER A 86 2.82 0.52 0.38
CA SER A 86 3.20 0.50 1.79
C SER A 86 2.81 -0.83 2.44
N ASN A 87 1.60 -1.31 2.18
CA ASN A 87 1.06 -2.52 2.82
C ASN A 87 1.88 -3.78 2.54
N TRP A 88 2.19 -4.06 1.26
CA TRP A 88 3.01 -5.24 0.95
C TRP A 88 4.45 -5.09 1.43
N SER A 89 4.96 -3.85 1.48
CA SER A 89 6.34 -3.59 1.87
C SER A 89 6.55 -3.76 3.37
N VAL A 90 5.57 -3.31 4.17
CA VAL A 90 5.54 -3.54 5.61
C VAL A 90 5.34 -5.02 5.94
N ASP A 91 4.45 -5.74 5.23
CA ASP A 91 4.29 -7.20 5.41
C ASP A 91 5.60 -7.96 5.19
N TYR A 92 6.31 -7.65 4.09
CA TYR A 92 7.58 -8.29 3.83
C TYR A 92 8.66 -7.91 4.85
N SER A 93 8.74 -6.63 5.24
CA SER A 93 9.69 -6.15 6.25
C SER A 93 9.52 -6.89 7.59
N TRP A 94 8.28 -7.13 8.01
CA TRP A 94 8.00 -7.81 9.28
C TRP A 94 8.13 -9.34 9.20
N TRP A 95 7.70 -9.95 8.09
CA TRP A 95 7.49 -11.39 8.04
C TRP A 95 8.34 -12.12 7.00
N GLY A 96 8.86 -11.44 5.98
CA GLY A 96 9.66 -12.04 4.90
C GLY A 96 8.94 -13.10 4.07
N LYS A 97 7.61 -13.19 4.15
CA LYS A 97 6.82 -14.28 3.56
C LYS A 97 6.43 -14.08 2.10
N ASP A 98 6.58 -12.88 1.56
CA ASP A 98 6.25 -12.58 0.16
C ASP A 98 7.39 -11.89 -0.60
N ALA A 99 8.37 -12.66 -1.06
CA ALA A 99 9.52 -12.15 -1.81
C ALA A 99 9.14 -11.40 -3.10
N ARG A 100 7.91 -11.57 -3.59
CA ARG A 100 7.38 -10.88 -4.79
C ARG A 100 7.11 -9.40 -4.52
N ALA A 101 7.04 -8.98 -3.25
CA ALA A 101 6.96 -7.58 -2.83
C ALA A 101 8.07 -6.73 -3.42
N LYS A 102 9.29 -7.26 -3.50
CA LYS A 102 10.42 -6.57 -4.12
C LYS A 102 10.13 -6.20 -5.58
N THR A 103 9.68 -7.15 -6.38
CA THR A 103 9.35 -6.91 -7.80
C THR A 103 8.22 -5.90 -7.97
N ARG A 104 7.21 -5.92 -7.09
CA ARG A 104 6.11 -4.94 -7.14
C ARG A 104 6.58 -3.53 -6.76
N SER A 105 7.40 -3.41 -5.72
CA SER A 105 8.03 -2.14 -5.33
C SER A 105 8.95 -1.58 -6.41
N ASP A 106 9.78 -2.44 -7.01
CA ASP A 106 10.65 -2.06 -8.14
C ASP A 106 9.83 -1.48 -9.30
N ARG A 107 8.70 -2.11 -9.67
CA ARG A 107 7.82 -1.65 -10.76
C ARG A 107 7.18 -0.31 -10.47
N ILE A 108 6.50 -0.17 -9.33
CA ILE A 108 5.76 1.06 -9.02
C ILE A 108 6.70 2.25 -8.83
N GLN A 109 7.85 2.06 -8.17
CA GLN A 109 8.82 3.13 -8.03
C GLN A 109 9.48 3.47 -9.35
N ALA A 110 9.87 2.49 -10.19
CA ALA A 110 10.43 2.77 -11.51
C ALA A 110 9.44 3.52 -12.42
N PHE A 111 8.17 3.12 -12.42
CA PHE A 111 7.12 3.80 -13.17
C PHE A 111 6.98 5.27 -12.74
N LEU A 112 6.74 5.51 -11.44
CA LEU A 112 6.53 6.85 -10.90
C LEU A 112 7.77 7.73 -10.98
N TYR A 113 8.97 7.16 -10.78
CA TYR A 113 10.23 7.87 -11.00
C TYR A 113 10.35 8.34 -12.46
N GLY A 114 9.95 7.50 -13.43
CA GLY A 114 9.87 7.87 -14.84
C GLY A 114 8.83 8.95 -15.16
N GLN A 115 7.84 9.18 -14.29
CA GLN A 115 6.89 10.30 -14.39
C GLN A 115 7.43 11.60 -13.75
N GLY A 116 8.60 11.54 -13.11
CA GLY A 116 9.25 12.66 -12.42
C GLY A 116 8.96 12.67 -10.91
N ILE A 117 10.00 12.45 -10.10
CA ILE A 117 9.88 12.25 -8.64
C ILE A 117 9.15 13.37 -7.89
N SER A 118 9.28 14.62 -8.33
CA SER A 118 8.64 15.80 -7.72
C SER A 118 7.42 16.31 -8.49
N THR A 119 6.97 15.58 -9.53
CA THR A 119 5.94 16.07 -10.47
C THR A 119 4.93 15.02 -10.90
N PHE A 120 5.11 13.75 -10.56
CA PHE A 120 4.15 12.69 -10.93
C PHE A 120 2.75 13.04 -10.41
N ALA A 121 1.73 12.69 -11.20
CA ALA A 121 0.33 12.92 -10.84
C ALA A 121 -0.07 12.00 -9.69
N ASP A 122 -1.08 12.37 -8.92
CA ASP A 122 -1.56 11.53 -7.83
C ASP A 122 -2.64 10.52 -8.26
N ARG A 123 -2.96 10.47 -9.56
CA ARG A 123 -3.93 9.55 -10.16
C ARG A 123 -3.51 9.08 -11.55
N TYR A 124 -3.75 7.80 -11.83
CA TYR A 124 -3.37 7.15 -13.08
C TYR A 124 -4.40 6.09 -13.50
N THR A 125 -4.60 5.92 -14.80
CA THR A 125 -5.07 4.62 -15.31
C THR A 125 -4.02 3.54 -15.02
N LEU A 126 -4.42 2.28 -14.90
CA LEU A 126 -3.48 1.21 -14.53
C LEU A 126 -2.38 0.97 -15.57
N ASP A 127 -2.64 1.28 -16.84
CA ASP A 127 -1.67 1.27 -17.93
C ASP A 127 -0.77 2.53 -17.97
N GLY A 128 -0.92 3.45 -17.01
CA GLY A 128 0.03 4.52 -16.72
C GLY A 128 -0.28 5.88 -17.35
N GLN A 129 -1.50 6.13 -17.83
CA GLN A 129 -1.89 7.47 -18.28
C GLN A 129 -2.22 8.35 -17.08
N PRO A 130 -1.57 9.53 -16.93
CA PRO A 130 -1.87 10.44 -15.83
C PRO A 130 -3.29 10.98 -16.00
N LEU A 131 -4.03 11.02 -14.89
CA LEU A 131 -5.32 11.69 -14.83
C LEU A 131 -5.10 13.10 -14.26
N PRO A 132 -5.84 14.13 -14.74
CA PRO A 132 -5.66 15.49 -14.26
C PRO A 132 -5.88 15.58 -12.76
N ASP A 133 -4.79 15.85 -12.04
CA ASP A 133 -4.79 16.12 -10.61
C ASP A 133 -3.45 16.75 -10.19
N ARG A 134 -3.18 16.82 -8.91
CA ARG A 134 -1.97 17.42 -8.31
C ARG A 134 -0.84 16.39 -8.09
N HIS A 135 0.29 16.89 -7.59
CA HIS A 135 1.33 16.07 -6.97
C HIS A 135 1.06 15.98 -5.46
N SER A 136 0.85 14.77 -4.94
CA SER A 136 0.42 14.53 -3.55
C SER A 136 1.57 14.10 -2.65
N THR A 137 1.77 14.81 -1.54
CA THR A 137 2.71 14.39 -0.49
C THR A 137 2.33 13.04 0.12
N GLY A 138 1.02 12.75 0.24
CA GLY A 138 0.55 11.45 0.74
C GLY A 138 0.98 10.31 -0.17
N MET A 139 0.90 10.50 -1.49
CA MET A 139 1.33 9.49 -2.46
C MET A 139 2.85 9.32 -2.49
N VAL A 140 3.63 10.41 -2.48
CA VAL A 140 5.09 10.37 -2.33
C VAL A 140 5.46 9.55 -1.10
N ALA A 141 4.84 9.85 0.04
CA ALA A 141 5.10 9.17 1.29
C ALA A 141 4.77 7.67 1.23
N ALA A 142 3.56 7.30 0.80
CA ALA A 142 3.13 5.91 0.74
C ALA A 142 4.01 5.07 -0.19
N THR A 143 4.35 5.59 -1.36
CA THR A 143 5.17 4.89 -2.36
C THR A 143 6.65 4.86 -1.98
N ALA A 144 7.14 5.81 -1.18
CA ALA A 144 8.46 5.74 -0.57
C ALA A 144 8.60 4.59 0.44
N VAL A 145 7.52 4.17 1.12
CA VAL A 145 7.53 2.95 1.95
C VAL A 145 7.85 1.69 1.11
N GLY A 146 7.58 1.72 -0.19
CA GLY A 146 8.05 0.73 -1.16
C GLY A 146 9.55 0.43 -1.07
N SER A 147 10.35 1.43 -0.69
CA SER A 147 11.82 1.30 -0.55
C SER A 147 12.25 0.37 0.58
N LEU A 148 11.35 -0.05 1.49
CA LEU A 148 11.64 -1.15 2.43
C LEU A 148 11.90 -2.48 1.73
N THR A 149 11.41 -2.65 0.50
CA THR A 149 11.49 -3.91 -0.25
C THR A 149 12.07 -3.77 -1.65
N ALA A 150 12.04 -2.57 -2.23
CA ALA A 150 12.64 -2.29 -3.53
C ALA A 150 14.14 -2.61 -3.53
N THR A 151 14.70 -2.83 -4.73
CA THR A 151 16.14 -2.92 -4.95
C THR A 151 16.79 -1.61 -4.52
N PRO A 152 17.77 -1.64 -3.60
CA PRO A 152 18.52 -0.45 -3.25
C PRO A 152 19.24 0.12 -4.49
N GLY A 153 19.06 1.41 -4.75
CA GLY A 153 19.69 2.12 -5.86
C GLY A 153 19.09 3.50 -6.08
N GLU A 154 19.42 4.10 -7.23
CA GLU A 154 19.03 5.48 -7.59
C GLU A 154 17.53 5.75 -7.39
N VAL A 155 16.67 4.83 -7.83
CA VAL A 155 15.22 4.99 -7.75
C VAL A 155 14.73 4.95 -6.30
N SER A 156 15.09 3.93 -5.52
CA SER A 156 14.67 3.84 -4.12
C SER A 156 15.19 5.02 -3.29
N ASP A 157 16.43 5.44 -3.54
CA ASP A 157 17.08 6.56 -2.87
C ASP A 157 16.40 7.88 -3.19
N ALA A 158 15.93 8.06 -4.43
CA ALA A 158 15.18 9.24 -4.84
C ALA A 158 13.86 9.37 -4.07
N PHE A 159 13.11 8.28 -3.89
CA PHE A 159 11.88 8.29 -3.09
C PHE A 159 12.15 8.62 -1.61
N LEU A 160 13.17 8.01 -1.02
CA LEU A 160 13.54 8.29 0.38
C LEU A 160 13.96 9.75 0.56
N LYS A 161 14.77 10.27 -0.37
CA LYS A 161 15.23 11.66 -0.36
C LYS A 161 14.10 12.65 -0.59
N GLU A 162 13.17 12.36 -1.51
CA GLU A 162 12.02 13.21 -1.78
C GLU A 162 11.12 13.32 -0.54
N LEU A 163 10.78 12.18 0.07
CA LEU A 163 10.00 12.18 1.31
C LEU A 163 10.71 12.95 2.42
N TRP A 164 12.02 12.72 2.61
CA TRP A 164 12.81 13.40 3.65
C TRP A 164 12.84 14.91 3.49
N ASN A 165 12.92 15.40 2.25
CA ASN A 165 12.96 16.84 1.96
C ASN A 165 11.56 17.47 1.89
N THR A 166 10.50 16.67 1.83
CA THR A 166 9.13 17.17 1.74
C THR A 166 8.70 17.75 3.10
N PRO A 167 8.24 19.01 3.15
CA PRO A 167 7.75 19.59 4.40
C PRO A 167 6.46 18.91 4.86
N ALA A 168 6.17 18.98 6.16
CA ALA A 168 4.92 18.46 6.72
C ALA A 168 3.69 19.05 5.97
N PRO A 169 2.71 18.23 5.54
CA PRO A 169 1.56 18.70 4.79
C PRO A 169 0.76 19.80 5.50
N ALA A 170 0.38 20.84 4.75
CA ALA A 170 -0.43 21.97 5.21
C ALA A 170 -1.54 22.28 4.20
N GLY A 171 -2.46 23.19 4.55
CA GLY A 171 -3.60 23.55 3.69
C GLY A 171 -4.73 22.52 3.68
N GLU A 172 -5.63 22.62 2.69
CA GLU A 172 -6.90 21.86 2.68
C GLU A 172 -6.71 20.34 2.55
N GLN A 173 -5.69 19.89 1.81
CA GLN A 173 -5.43 18.47 1.57
C GLN A 173 -4.63 17.77 2.70
N ARG A 174 -4.29 18.51 3.77
CA ARG A 174 -3.37 18.03 4.82
C ARG A 174 -3.87 16.85 5.64
N TYR A 175 -5.18 16.55 5.64
CA TYR A 175 -5.71 15.47 6.46
C TYR A 175 -5.18 14.11 6.00
N PHE A 176 -5.49 13.73 4.77
CA PHE A 176 -5.10 12.43 4.25
C PHE A 176 -3.59 12.39 3.97
N ASP A 177 -3.06 13.44 3.33
CA ASP A 177 -1.62 13.57 3.09
C ASP A 177 -0.81 13.52 4.39
N GLY A 178 -1.24 14.25 5.43
CA GLY A 178 -0.54 14.34 6.70
C GLY A 178 -0.52 13.02 7.47
N LEU A 179 -1.64 12.28 7.48
CA LEU A 179 -1.70 10.97 8.13
C LEU A 179 -0.83 9.94 7.41
N VAL A 180 -0.90 9.89 6.07
CA VAL A 180 -0.08 8.96 5.28
C VAL A 180 1.40 9.34 5.39
N TYR A 181 1.73 10.64 5.37
CA TYR A 181 3.08 11.16 5.59
C TYR A 181 3.66 10.71 6.94
N LEU A 182 2.92 10.95 8.04
CA LEU A 182 3.37 10.57 9.38
C LEU A 182 3.58 9.06 9.51
N MET A 183 2.63 8.25 9.03
CA MET A 183 2.73 6.79 9.05
C MET A 183 3.94 6.30 8.23
N SER A 184 4.17 6.87 7.06
CA SER A 184 5.30 6.51 6.20
C SER A 184 6.65 6.84 6.83
N LEU A 185 6.75 8.00 7.50
CA LEU A 185 7.94 8.34 8.28
C LEU A 185 8.19 7.32 9.40
N MET A 186 7.15 6.91 10.15
CA MET A 186 7.31 5.88 11.17
C MET A 186 7.75 4.53 10.60
N HIS A 187 7.23 4.14 9.43
CA HIS A 187 7.66 2.91 8.76
C HIS A 187 9.14 2.99 8.35
N LEU A 188 9.54 4.08 7.71
CA LEU A 188 10.88 4.23 7.14
C LEU A 188 11.96 4.60 8.16
N SER A 189 11.60 5.19 9.29
CA SER A 189 12.50 5.39 10.43
C SER A 189 12.67 4.14 11.29
N GLY A 190 11.90 3.08 11.02
CA GLY A 190 11.89 1.87 11.82
C GLY A 190 11.21 2.03 13.17
N GLU A 191 10.35 3.05 13.34
CA GLU A 191 9.63 3.33 14.59
C GLU A 191 8.19 2.78 14.58
N PHE A 192 7.68 2.31 13.44
CA PHE A 192 6.44 1.53 13.38
C PHE A 192 6.73 0.04 13.64
N ARG A 193 6.62 -0.38 14.89
CA ARG A 193 7.02 -1.72 15.36
C ARG A 193 5.84 -2.53 15.88
N ILE A 194 6.03 -3.85 15.85
CA ILE A 194 5.14 -4.78 16.55
C ILE A 194 5.35 -4.59 18.05
N ILE A 195 4.24 -4.38 18.77
CA ILE A 195 4.23 -4.40 20.23
C ILE A 195 3.68 -5.77 20.63
N GLU A 196 4.53 -6.59 21.24
CA GLU A 196 4.14 -7.94 21.64
C GLU A 196 3.06 -7.89 22.73
N ALA A 197 2.06 -8.76 22.62
CA ALA A 197 1.11 -8.96 23.69
C ALA A 197 1.85 -9.56 24.90
N THR A 198 2.00 -8.77 25.97
CA THR A 198 2.55 -9.27 27.23
C THR A 198 1.67 -10.41 27.75
N THR A 199 2.31 -11.51 28.14
CA THR A 199 1.66 -12.74 28.62
C THR A 199 1.11 -12.60 30.05
N GLU A 200 0.64 -11.41 30.43
CA GLU A 200 -0.03 -11.15 31.71
C GLU A 200 -1.52 -10.90 31.48
N ARG A 201 -2.25 -11.98 31.23
CA ARG A 201 -3.54 -12.17 31.89
C ARG A 201 -3.46 -13.47 32.68
N LYS A 202 -2.94 -13.33 33.89
CA LYS A 202 -3.25 -14.26 34.98
C LYS A 202 -4.61 -13.84 35.55
N ASP A 203 -5.46 -14.84 35.62
CA ASP A 203 -6.71 -14.99 36.37
C ASP A 203 -7.95 -14.27 35.82
#